data_AF-A0A5J4VRS4-F1
#
_entry.id   AF-A0A5J4VRS4-F1
#
_cell.length_a   1.000
_cell.length_b   1.000
_cell.length_c   1.000
_cell.angle_alpha   90.00
_cell.angle_beta   90.00
_cell.angle_gamma   90.00
#
_symmetry.space_group_name_H-M   'P 1'
#
loop_
_entity.id
_entity.type
_entity.pdbx_description
1 polymer ?
#
loop_
_entity_poly.entity_id
_entity_poly.type
_entity_poly.pdbx_seq_one_letter_code
_entity_poly.pdbx_strand_id
1 'polypeptide(L)'
;MSIILVLALIAAASSSDKLKNNKITQQITVFGQSNSPCIWQISKNFAQIDVQSGKSPNISLALEQECNDGYEITLIDAEHIETITISKTVLVQISGQNTTSGKRMIIGGLSENSGEGEYIIRIDSASTGDIIVQNIEMREWNGGFIRCDGGKSVALRENVLIGGGSIVHNTDGILDISNCEFIGDGINILIDPFIIVMKGSINIINSYFRKGLFKGESDGCIVCCGTSTSCTIDGCEFIENKYDIGSSAVSVTTETCQMLTIKGTSNKRTKFYGLDSNNPIKGNFIKTVSSKIRSAITVQSQSSDNSGIRYLRFSECIFTNNKEFIVIGLKIW
;
A
#
# COMPACT_ATOMS: atom_id res chain seq x y z
N MET A 1 -36.41 -36.22 -47.72
CA MET A 1 -35.95 -37.17 -46.69
C MET A 1 -36.36 -36.57 -45.36
N SER A 2 -37.41 -37.14 -44.77
CA SER A 2 -38.16 -36.59 -43.63
C SER A 2 -37.72 -37.28 -42.34
N ILE A 3 -37.39 -36.53 -41.28
CA ILE A 3 -37.27 -37.01 -39.89
C ILE A 3 -37.75 -35.84 -39.01
N ILE A 4 -39.04 -35.79 -38.68
CA ILE A 4 -39.71 -36.28 -37.46
C ILE A 4 -39.20 -35.59 -36.18
N LEU A 5 -40.05 -34.66 -35.77
CA LEU A 5 -40.18 -33.95 -34.51
C LEU A 5 -40.57 -34.94 -33.37
N VAL A 6 -39.90 -34.88 -32.22
CA VAL A 6 -40.42 -35.47 -30.98
C VAL A 6 -40.35 -34.41 -29.88
N LEU A 7 -41.52 -33.83 -29.58
CA LEU A 7 -41.79 -33.09 -28.36
C LEU A 7 -41.91 -34.08 -27.20
N ALA A 8 -41.18 -33.84 -26.11
CA ALA A 8 -41.47 -34.44 -24.81
C ALA A 8 -42.14 -33.37 -23.93
N LEU A 9 -43.43 -33.58 -23.65
CA LEU A 9 -44.17 -32.92 -22.58
C LEU A 9 -43.63 -33.39 -21.24
N ILE A 10 -43.22 -32.48 -20.37
CA ILE A 10 -43.10 -32.75 -18.93
C ILE A 10 -44.05 -31.80 -18.22
N ALA A 11 -45.19 -32.35 -17.81
CA ALA A 11 -46.07 -31.74 -16.83
C ALA A 11 -45.68 -32.30 -15.45
N ALA A 12 -45.15 -31.44 -14.58
CA ALA A 12 -45.02 -31.71 -13.17
C ALA A 12 -45.67 -30.56 -12.39
N ALA A 13 -46.86 -30.84 -11.87
CA ALA A 13 -47.51 -30.03 -10.87
C ALA A 13 -46.80 -30.22 -9.53
N SER A 14 -46.49 -29.14 -8.81
CA SER A 14 -46.35 -29.18 -7.36
C SER A 14 -46.73 -27.85 -6.71
N SER A 15 -47.60 -28.03 -5.73
CA SER A 15 -48.14 -27.16 -4.68
C SER A 15 -47.54 -25.76 -4.48
N SER A 16 -48.41 -24.76 -4.58
CA SER A 16 -48.22 -23.44 -4.00
C SER A 16 -48.33 -23.49 -2.48
N ASP A 17 -47.20 -23.50 -1.78
CA ASP A 17 -47.17 -23.15 -0.36
C ASP A 17 -47.30 -21.63 -0.21
N LYS A 18 -48.41 -21.20 0.38
CA LYS A 18 -48.65 -19.82 0.79
C LYS A 18 -47.73 -19.49 1.97
N LEU A 19 -46.50 -19.09 1.66
CA LEU A 19 -45.64 -18.42 2.64
C LEU A 19 -46.26 -17.04 2.94
N LYS A 20 -46.78 -16.87 4.16
CA LYS A 20 -47.15 -15.56 4.70
C LYS A 20 -45.87 -14.74 4.86
N ASN A 21 -45.58 -13.90 3.88
CA ASN A 21 -44.60 -12.82 4.00
C ASN A 21 -45.12 -11.82 5.05
N ASN A 22 -44.70 -12.01 6.29
CA ASN A 22 -44.70 -10.93 7.28
C ASN A 22 -43.65 -9.92 6.80
N LYS A 23 -44.11 -8.97 5.98
CA LYS A 23 -43.37 -7.80 5.57
C LYS A 23 -43.12 -6.95 6.81
N ILE A 24 -42.05 -7.27 7.54
CA ILE A 24 -41.48 -6.41 8.57
C ILE A 24 -41.08 -5.13 7.84
N THR A 25 -42.01 -4.18 7.83
CA THR A 25 -41.76 -2.83 7.36
C THR A 25 -41.11 -2.15 8.56
N GLN A 26 -39.80 -2.36 8.74
CA GLN A 26 -39.01 -1.47 9.57
C GLN A 26 -39.19 -0.09 8.94
N GLN A 27 -39.93 0.78 9.64
CA GLN A 27 -39.98 2.19 9.33
C GLN A 27 -38.56 2.72 9.51
N ILE A 28 -37.81 2.75 8.42
CA ILE A 28 -36.58 3.52 8.32
C ILE A 28 -37.05 4.97 8.37
N THR A 29 -37.10 5.53 9.58
CA THR A 29 -37.18 6.96 9.77
C THR A 29 -35.98 7.56 9.08
N VAL A 30 -36.21 8.19 7.94
CA VAL A 30 -35.23 9.01 7.22
C VAL A 30 -34.94 10.21 8.11
N PHE A 31 -34.03 10.03 9.06
CA PHE A 31 -33.44 11.13 9.79
C PHE A 31 -32.75 12.01 8.75
N GLY A 32 -33.10 13.31 8.74
CA GLY A 32 -32.48 14.28 7.84
C GLY A 32 -30.97 14.16 7.96
N GLN A 33 -30.33 13.68 6.89
CA GLN A 33 -28.90 13.42 6.87
C GLN A 33 -28.19 14.75 7.04
N SER A 34 -27.63 14.95 8.24
CA SER A 34 -26.58 15.93 8.47
C SER A 34 -25.48 15.64 7.45
N ASN A 35 -25.01 16.68 6.74
CA ASN A 35 -23.92 16.60 5.76
C ASN A 35 -22.55 16.37 6.46
N SER A 36 -22.47 15.36 7.32
CA SER A 36 -21.33 15.07 8.17
C SER A 36 -20.87 13.62 7.97
N PRO A 37 -19.55 13.37 7.93
CA PRO A 37 -19.02 12.00 7.86
C PRO A 37 -19.61 11.12 8.96
N CYS A 38 -19.80 9.84 8.65
CA CYS A 38 -20.14 8.86 9.66
C CYS A 38 -18.92 8.61 10.55
N ILE A 39 -19.07 8.83 11.84
CA ILE A 39 -18.04 8.60 12.84
C ILE A 39 -18.26 7.23 13.47
N TRP A 40 -17.25 6.36 13.40
CA TRP A 40 -17.31 4.99 13.89
C TRP A 40 -16.19 4.70 14.89
N GLN A 41 -16.55 4.16 16.06
CA GLN A 41 -15.64 3.54 17.00
C GLN A 41 -15.69 2.03 16.84
N ILE A 42 -14.53 1.41 16.65
CA ILE A 42 -14.41 -0.03 16.42
C ILE A 42 -13.85 -0.71 17.65
N SER A 43 -14.63 -1.63 18.21
CA SER A 43 -14.19 -2.48 19.33
C SER A 43 -14.81 -3.86 19.31
N LYS A 44 -13.99 -4.89 19.50
CA LYS A 44 -14.41 -6.29 19.70
C LYS A 44 -15.31 -6.49 20.93
N ASN A 45 -15.35 -5.52 21.84
CA ASN A 45 -16.22 -5.55 23.02
C ASN A 45 -17.66 -5.13 22.70
N PHE A 46 -17.92 -4.56 21.52
CA PHE A 46 -19.28 -4.25 21.07
C PHE A 46 -19.94 -5.52 20.53
N ALA A 47 -21.08 -5.91 21.11
CA ALA A 47 -21.76 -7.15 20.74
C ALA A 47 -22.41 -7.08 19.33
N GLN A 48 -22.83 -5.89 18.92
CA GLN A 48 -23.50 -5.63 17.64
C GLN A 48 -23.23 -4.19 17.20
N ILE A 49 -23.54 -3.90 15.94
CA ILE A 49 -23.51 -2.54 15.42
C ILE A 49 -24.58 -1.67 16.09
N ASP A 50 -24.20 -0.46 16.47
CA ASP A 50 -25.09 0.59 16.98
C ASP A 50 -24.89 1.84 16.15
N VAL A 51 -25.77 2.01 15.16
CA VAL A 51 -25.76 3.12 14.20
C VAL A 51 -26.00 4.46 14.90
N GLN A 52 -26.77 4.48 16.00
CA GLN A 52 -27.09 5.73 16.70
C GLN A 52 -25.89 6.27 17.47
N SER A 53 -25.08 5.38 18.05
CA SER A 53 -23.88 5.77 18.78
C SER A 53 -22.58 5.69 17.99
N GLY A 54 -22.64 5.25 16.72
CA GLY A 54 -21.47 5.11 15.86
C GLY A 54 -20.50 4.05 16.38
N LYS A 55 -21.00 2.89 16.81
CA LYS A 55 -20.18 1.80 17.35
C LYS A 55 -20.33 0.54 16.53
N SER A 56 -19.23 -0.16 16.27
CA SER A 56 -19.24 -1.41 15.50
C SER A 56 -18.21 -2.42 16.04
N PRO A 57 -18.53 -3.72 16.03
CA PRO A 57 -17.56 -4.75 16.44
C PRO A 57 -16.32 -4.83 15.55
N ASN A 58 -16.43 -4.47 14.28
CA ASN A 58 -15.35 -4.51 13.29
C ASN A 58 -15.54 -3.43 12.22
N ILE A 59 -14.47 -3.17 11.45
CA ILE A 59 -14.48 -2.16 10.38
C ILE A 59 -15.45 -2.56 9.27
N SER A 60 -15.48 -3.84 8.91
CA SER A 60 -16.30 -4.35 7.80
C SER A 60 -17.79 -3.98 7.96
N LEU A 61 -18.37 -4.21 9.13
CA LEU A 61 -19.77 -3.86 9.43
C LEU A 61 -20.04 -2.35 9.42
N ALA A 62 -19.06 -1.54 9.84
CA ALA A 62 -19.16 -0.08 9.74
C ALA A 62 -19.16 0.38 8.28
N LEU A 63 -18.34 -0.24 7.44
CA LEU A 63 -18.31 0.00 6.00
C LEU A 63 -19.54 -0.56 5.27
N GLU A 64 -20.32 -1.47 5.83
CA GLU A 64 -21.60 -1.88 5.22
C GLU A 64 -22.69 -0.82 5.34
N GLN A 65 -22.54 0.15 6.26
CA GLN A 65 -23.52 1.23 6.41
C GLN A 65 -23.43 2.23 5.25
N GLU A 66 -24.55 2.89 4.96
CA GLU A 66 -24.60 3.97 3.98
C GLU A 66 -24.20 5.29 4.64
N CYS A 67 -23.16 5.93 4.07
CA CYS A 67 -22.67 7.24 4.50
C CYS A 67 -22.35 8.07 3.27
N ASN A 68 -22.94 9.27 3.20
CA ASN A 68 -22.86 10.13 2.01
C ASN A 68 -21.62 11.04 2.01
N ASP A 69 -21.15 11.44 3.20
CA ASP A 69 -20.08 12.45 3.33
C ASP A 69 -18.72 11.86 3.69
N GLY A 70 -18.65 10.52 3.81
CA GLY A 70 -17.43 9.80 4.16
C GLY A 70 -17.53 9.03 5.47
N TYR A 71 -16.43 8.38 5.81
CA TYR A 71 -16.27 7.55 7.00
C TYR A 71 -15.04 8.03 7.78
N GLU A 72 -15.21 8.23 9.08
CA GLU A 72 -14.14 8.44 10.03
C GLU A 72 -14.15 7.30 11.05
N ILE A 73 -13.26 6.34 10.86
CA ILE A 73 -13.21 5.08 11.61
C ILE A 73 -12.04 5.12 12.58
N THR A 74 -12.32 4.90 13.86
CA THR A 74 -11.33 4.89 14.94
C THR A 74 -11.30 3.54 15.64
N LEU A 75 -10.15 2.88 15.64
CA LEU A 75 -9.90 1.66 16.40
C LEU A 75 -9.60 2.02 17.85
N ILE A 76 -10.32 1.42 18.81
CA ILE A 76 -10.13 1.71 20.24
C ILE A 76 -9.56 0.52 21.04
N ASP A 77 -9.66 -0.70 20.52
CA ASP A 77 -8.94 -1.85 21.10
C ASP A 77 -7.50 -1.91 20.58
N ALA A 78 -6.61 -2.41 21.44
CA ALA A 78 -5.19 -2.57 21.14
C ALA A 78 -4.88 -3.44 19.92
N GLU A 79 -5.78 -4.37 19.57
CA GLU A 79 -5.60 -5.33 18.48
C GLU A 79 -6.94 -5.70 17.83
N HIS A 80 -6.96 -5.62 16.51
CA HIS A 80 -8.06 -6.01 15.63
C HIS A 80 -7.55 -7.02 14.61
N ILE A 81 -8.28 -8.13 14.47
CA ILE A 81 -7.92 -9.22 13.55
C ILE A 81 -9.08 -9.37 12.56
N GLU A 82 -8.93 -8.80 11.37
CA GLU A 82 -9.94 -8.83 10.31
C GLU A 82 -9.33 -8.56 8.93
N THR A 83 -10.07 -8.92 7.88
CA THR A 83 -9.81 -8.48 6.50
C THR A 83 -10.81 -7.38 6.16
N ILE A 84 -10.32 -6.29 5.58
CA ILE A 84 -11.10 -5.09 5.31
C ILE A 84 -11.19 -4.92 3.80
N THR A 85 -12.42 -4.89 3.27
CA THR A 85 -12.67 -4.55 1.87
C THR A 85 -13.34 -3.18 1.78
N ILE A 86 -12.75 -2.29 0.99
CA ILE A 86 -13.24 -0.92 0.80
C ILE A 86 -13.69 -0.72 -0.65
N SER A 87 -15.00 -0.55 -0.83
CA SER A 87 -15.64 -0.33 -2.15
C SER A 87 -16.48 0.95 -2.10
N LYS A 88 -15.90 2.06 -1.65
CA LYS A 88 -16.59 3.33 -1.38
C LYS A 88 -16.24 4.42 -2.38
N THR A 89 -17.21 5.26 -2.71
CA THR A 89 -17.05 6.42 -3.60
C THR A 89 -16.76 7.72 -2.84
N VAL A 90 -16.80 7.66 -1.51
CA VAL A 90 -16.58 8.76 -0.57
C VAL A 90 -15.28 8.55 0.20
N LEU A 91 -14.80 9.59 0.89
CA LEU A 91 -13.61 9.51 1.74
C LEU A 91 -13.77 8.42 2.80
N VAL A 92 -12.74 7.58 2.97
CA VAL A 92 -12.65 6.62 4.07
C VAL A 92 -11.35 6.87 4.83
N GLN A 93 -11.47 7.28 6.09
CA GLN A 93 -10.34 7.43 7.01
C GLN A 93 -10.39 6.34 8.08
N ILE A 94 -9.31 5.59 8.23
CA ILE A 94 -9.13 4.56 9.27
C ILE A 94 -7.94 4.97 10.13
N SER A 95 -8.16 5.05 11.45
CA SER A 95 -7.12 5.49 12.38
C SER A 95 -7.09 4.70 13.68
N GLY A 96 -5.90 4.53 14.25
CA GLY A 96 -5.73 4.02 15.60
C GLY A 96 -5.93 5.11 16.65
N GLN A 97 -6.65 4.82 17.74
CA GLN A 97 -6.75 5.74 18.87
C GLN A 97 -5.38 5.91 19.54
N ASN A 98 -4.97 7.17 19.74
CA ASN A 98 -3.76 7.48 20.47
C ASN A 98 -3.89 7.06 21.94
N THR A 99 -3.04 6.15 22.39
CA THR A 99 -2.93 5.78 23.80
C THR A 99 -1.90 6.65 24.51
N THR A 100 -2.08 6.86 25.81
CA THR A 100 -1.11 7.57 26.66
C THR A 100 0.26 6.88 26.70
N SER A 101 0.33 5.59 26.35
CA SER A 101 1.57 4.82 26.28
C SER A 101 2.34 4.99 24.97
N GLY A 102 1.81 5.73 23.99
CA GLY A 102 2.41 5.87 22.65
C GLY A 102 2.34 4.60 21.81
N LYS A 103 1.64 3.55 22.29
CA LYS A 103 1.40 2.33 21.52
C LYS A 103 0.31 2.58 20.48
N ARG A 104 0.58 2.14 19.26
CA ARG A 104 -0.39 2.14 18.14
C ARG A 104 -1.34 0.96 18.28
N MET A 105 -2.53 1.11 17.71
CA MET A 105 -3.47 -0.01 17.57
C MET A 105 -2.97 -0.95 16.49
N ILE A 106 -3.08 -2.25 16.72
CA ILE A 106 -2.64 -3.28 15.79
C ILE A 106 -3.83 -3.68 14.90
N ILE A 107 -3.61 -3.74 13.59
CA ILE A 107 -4.45 -4.54 12.68
C ILE A 107 -3.61 -5.71 12.17
N GLY A 108 -4.12 -6.93 12.34
CA GLY A 108 -3.52 -8.15 11.84
C GLY A 108 -4.50 -9.01 11.06
N GLY A 109 -3.98 -10.09 10.49
CA GLY A 109 -4.76 -11.01 9.69
C GLY A 109 -5.41 -12.18 10.37
N LEU A 110 -6.48 -12.70 9.76
CA LEU A 110 -7.26 -13.81 10.31
C LEU A 110 -6.42 -15.09 10.55
N SER A 111 -5.45 -15.38 9.68
CA SER A 111 -4.61 -16.58 9.79
C SER A 111 -3.27 -16.39 9.09
N GLU A 112 -2.19 -16.81 9.73
CA GLU A 112 -0.87 -16.94 9.11
C GLU A 112 -0.90 -17.92 7.93
N ASN A 113 -1.79 -18.91 7.92
CA ASN A 113 -1.90 -19.85 6.79
C ASN A 113 -2.76 -19.34 5.63
N SER A 114 -3.17 -18.07 5.66
CA SER A 114 -3.89 -17.46 4.54
C SER A 114 -2.97 -17.40 3.32
N GLY A 115 -3.48 -17.86 2.17
CA GLY A 115 -2.69 -18.08 0.97
C GLY A 115 -2.16 -16.79 0.34
N GLU A 116 -1.30 -16.99 -0.66
CA GLU A 116 -0.81 -15.95 -1.55
C GLU A 116 -1.97 -15.10 -2.09
N GLY A 117 -1.83 -13.78 -2.02
CA GLY A 117 -2.81 -12.83 -2.56
C GLY A 117 -3.85 -12.32 -1.56
N GLU A 118 -3.87 -12.77 -0.31
CA GLU A 118 -4.68 -12.16 0.75
C GLU A 118 -4.03 -10.90 1.33
N TYR A 119 -4.83 -9.89 1.70
CA TYR A 119 -4.33 -8.62 2.23
C TYR A 119 -5.17 -8.17 3.43
N ILE A 120 -4.56 -7.48 4.40
CA ILE A 120 -5.32 -6.87 5.52
C ILE A 120 -6.37 -5.90 4.97
N ILE A 121 -5.96 -5.00 4.06
CA ILE A 121 -6.85 -4.04 3.43
C ILE A 121 -6.85 -4.25 1.91
N ARG A 122 -8.03 -4.51 1.34
CA ARG A 122 -8.28 -4.48 -0.10
C ARG A 122 -9.14 -3.28 -0.45
N ILE A 123 -8.65 -2.43 -1.35
CA ILE A 123 -9.43 -1.34 -1.93
C ILE A 123 -9.86 -1.80 -3.32
N ASP A 124 -11.15 -2.08 -3.46
CA ASP A 124 -11.72 -2.64 -4.67
C ASP A 124 -11.66 -1.66 -5.84
N SER A 125 -11.64 -2.20 -7.05
CA SER A 125 -11.62 -1.42 -8.31
C SER A 125 -12.85 -0.51 -8.50
N ALA A 126 -13.97 -0.81 -7.83
CA ALA A 126 -15.16 0.05 -7.82
C ALA A 126 -15.03 1.25 -6.87
N SER A 127 -14.05 1.24 -5.96
CA SER A 127 -13.77 2.36 -5.07
C SER A 127 -13.27 3.55 -5.86
N THR A 128 -13.84 4.73 -5.62
CA THR A 128 -13.40 5.99 -6.24
C THR A 128 -13.11 7.07 -5.20
N GLY A 129 -13.36 6.78 -3.93
CA GLY A 129 -13.05 7.67 -2.82
C GLY A 129 -11.54 7.81 -2.59
N ASP A 130 -11.19 8.84 -1.83
CA ASP A 130 -9.87 8.98 -1.24
C ASP A 130 -9.81 8.11 0.02
N ILE A 131 -8.69 7.42 0.25
CA ILE A 131 -8.51 6.48 1.36
C ILE A 131 -7.33 6.95 2.23
N ILE A 132 -7.53 7.05 3.53
CA ILE A 132 -6.49 7.43 4.48
C ILE A 132 -6.39 6.37 5.57
N VAL A 133 -5.20 5.80 5.76
CA VAL A 133 -4.90 4.88 6.86
C VAL A 133 -3.77 5.48 7.69
N GLN A 134 -4.00 5.69 8.98
CA GLN A 134 -3.02 6.38 9.81
C GLN A 134 -2.91 5.89 11.25
N ASN A 135 -1.74 6.08 11.84
CA ASN A 135 -1.47 5.76 13.24
C ASN A 135 -1.80 4.31 13.64
N ILE A 136 -1.53 3.37 12.74
CA ILE A 136 -1.78 1.94 12.93
C ILE A 136 -0.48 1.16 12.79
N GLU A 137 -0.36 0.10 13.58
CA GLU A 137 0.65 -0.93 13.40
C GLU A 137 0.02 -2.11 12.63
N MET A 138 0.59 -2.48 11.50
CA MET A 138 0.19 -3.66 10.74
C MET A 138 1.22 -4.76 10.98
N ARG A 139 0.78 -5.91 11.47
CA ARG A 139 1.66 -7.05 11.76
C ARG A 139 1.39 -8.22 10.84
N GLU A 140 2.50 -8.85 10.46
CA GLU A 140 2.67 -10.20 9.93
C GLU A 140 1.40 -10.82 9.34
N TRP A 141 1.32 -10.78 8.01
CA TRP A 141 0.33 -11.48 7.22
C TRP A 141 1.10 -12.11 6.04
N ASN A 142 0.98 -13.43 5.83
CA ASN A 142 1.77 -14.17 4.81
C ASN A 142 1.50 -13.74 3.36
N GLY A 143 0.32 -13.20 3.07
CA GLY A 143 0.07 -12.31 1.94
C GLY A 143 0.62 -10.87 2.12
N GLY A 144 -0.23 -9.84 2.05
CA GLY A 144 0.21 -8.44 2.06
C GLY A 144 -0.52 -7.53 3.05
N PHE A 145 0.00 -6.31 3.20
CA PHE A 145 -0.62 -5.31 4.05
C PHE A 145 -1.81 -4.65 3.36
N ILE A 146 -1.59 -4.09 2.17
CA ILE A 146 -2.61 -3.31 1.46
C ILE A 146 -2.55 -3.60 -0.04
N ARG A 147 -3.70 -3.85 -0.66
CA ARG A 147 -3.84 -3.92 -2.12
C ARG A 147 -4.83 -2.88 -2.60
N CYS A 148 -4.39 -2.01 -3.50
CA CYS A 148 -5.18 -0.96 -4.11
C CYS A 148 -5.46 -1.31 -5.57
N ASP A 149 -6.65 -1.81 -5.88
CA ASP A 149 -7.12 -1.97 -7.26
C ASP A 149 -8.11 -0.84 -7.66
N GLY A 150 -8.55 -0.03 -6.70
CA GLY A 150 -9.26 1.24 -6.91
C GLY A 150 -8.93 2.30 -5.86
N GLY A 151 -9.76 3.34 -5.78
CA GLY A 151 -9.52 4.55 -5.01
C GLY A 151 -8.78 5.61 -5.84
N LYS A 152 -9.17 6.86 -5.63
CA LYS A 152 -8.60 8.01 -6.34
C LYS A 152 -7.22 8.37 -5.78
N SER A 153 -7.07 8.35 -4.46
CA SER A 153 -5.80 8.46 -3.78
C SER A 153 -5.79 7.59 -2.53
N VAL A 154 -4.62 7.08 -2.16
CA VAL A 154 -4.42 6.27 -0.96
C VAL A 154 -3.28 6.89 -0.18
N ALA A 155 -3.55 7.30 1.06
CA ALA A 155 -2.57 7.92 1.93
C ALA A 155 -2.28 7.06 3.17
N LEU A 156 -1.01 6.79 3.43
CA LEU A 156 -0.52 6.11 4.62
C LEU A 156 0.28 7.10 5.46
N ARG A 157 -0.11 7.30 6.71
CA ARG A 157 0.52 8.29 7.60
C ARG A 157 0.86 7.71 8.96
N GLU A 158 2.10 7.87 9.39
CA GLU A 158 2.51 7.54 10.76
C GLU A 158 2.27 6.06 11.14
N ASN A 159 2.25 5.17 10.14
CA ASN A 159 2.03 3.74 10.34
C ASN A 159 3.35 3.00 10.57
N VAL A 160 3.27 1.85 11.23
CA VAL A 160 4.38 0.89 11.36
C VAL A 160 3.95 -0.42 10.73
N LEU A 161 4.68 -0.89 9.73
CA LEU A 161 4.39 -2.11 8.99
C LEU A 161 5.51 -3.10 9.29
N ILE A 162 5.17 -4.20 9.94
CA ILE A 162 6.11 -5.21 10.44
C ILE A 162 5.81 -6.53 9.78
N GLY A 163 6.78 -7.08 9.06
CA GLY A 163 6.69 -8.36 8.38
C GLY A 163 7.25 -8.32 6.96
N GLY A 164 7.22 -9.46 6.27
CA GLY A 164 7.50 -9.59 4.84
C GLY A 164 6.35 -9.17 3.90
N GLY A 165 5.25 -8.63 4.41
CA GLY A 165 4.08 -8.25 3.61
C GLY A 165 4.32 -7.07 2.66
N SER A 166 3.60 -7.04 1.55
CA SER A 166 3.67 -5.97 0.53
C SER A 166 2.51 -4.99 0.60
N ILE A 167 2.75 -3.74 0.18
CA ILE A 167 1.73 -2.84 -0.33
C ILE A 167 1.74 -2.90 -1.85
N VAL A 168 0.60 -3.17 -2.48
CA VAL A 168 0.44 -3.20 -3.94
C VAL A 168 -0.46 -2.05 -4.39
N HIS A 169 0.08 -1.10 -5.15
CA HIS A 169 -0.65 0.01 -5.76
C HIS A 169 -0.87 -0.23 -7.25
N ASN A 170 -2.09 -0.56 -7.64
CA ASN A 170 -2.49 -0.94 -8.99
C ASN A 170 -3.60 -0.04 -9.55
N THR A 171 -3.55 1.25 -9.22
CA THR A 171 -4.53 2.25 -9.67
C THR A 171 -3.84 3.42 -10.34
N ASP A 172 -4.55 4.14 -11.20
CA ASP A 172 -4.01 5.34 -11.88
C ASP A 172 -3.86 6.54 -10.92
N GLY A 173 -4.34 6.40 -9.68
CA GLY A 173 -4.25 7.40 -8.62
C GLY A 173 -2.87 7.54 -7.99
N ILE A 174 -2.85 8.22 -6.84
CA ILE A 174 -1.62 8.50 -6.09
C ILE A 174 -1.57 7.66 -4.82
N LEU A 175 -0.43 7.02 -4.57
CA LEU A 175 -0.07 6.47 -3.27
C LEU A 175 0.86 7.44 -2.53
N ASP A 176 0.36 8.06 -1.46
CA ASP A 176 1.11 9.00 -0.63
C ASP A 176 1.48 8.34 0.71
N ILE A 177 2.77 8.17 0.97
CA ILE A 177 3.29 7.56 2.19
C ILE A 177 4.11 8.60 2.95
N SER A 178 3.78 8.83 4.22
CA SER A 178 4.47 9.83 5.03
C SER A 178 4.70 9.39 6.46
N ASN A 179 5.93 9.57 6.95
CA ASN A 179 6.33 9.25 8.33
C ASN A 179 6.03 7.78 8.71
N CYS A 180 6.07 6.85 7.76
CA CYS A 180 5.85 5.43 8.01
C CYS A 180 7.16 4.70 8.28
N GLU A 181 7.07 3.56 8.95
CA GLU A 181 8.19 2.65 9.18
C GLU A 181 7.86 1.25 8.63
N PHE A 182 8.76 0.71 7.84
CA PHE A 182 8.70 -0.62 7.23
C PHE A 182 9.81 -1.49 7.80
N ILE A 183 9.45 -2.61 8.42
CA ILE A 183 10.36 -3.50 9.14
C ILE A 183 10.18 -4.91 8.60
N GLY A 184 11.18 -5.45 7.92
CA GLY A 184 11.17 -6.82 7.43
C GLY A 184 11.39 -7.86 8.52
N ASP A 185 11.29 -9.14 8.16
CA ASP A 185 11.46 -10.31 9.04
C ASP A 185 12.91 -10.57 9.48
N GLY A 186 13.82 -9.68 9.09
CA GLY A 186 15.24 -9.77 9.38
C GLY A 186 16.08 -10.08 8.15
N ILE A 187 17.38 -9.88 8.29
CA ILE A 187 18.35 -9.91 7.19
C ILE A 187 18.67 -11.32 6.65
N ASN A 188 18.02 -12.34 7.20
CA ASN A 188 18.22 -13.76 6.88
C ASN A 188 16.96 -14.42 6.28
N ILE A 189 15.85 -13.68 6.16
CA ILE A 189 14.58 -14.19 5.63
C ILE A 189 14.27 -13.37 4.38
N LEU A 190 14.16 -14.05 3.24
CA LEU A 190 13.76 -13.40 1.99
C LEU A 190 12.33 -12.90 2.14
N ILE A 191 12.11 -11.63 1.78
CA ILE A 191 10.78 -11.02 1.78
C ILE A 191 10.48 -10.43 0.40
N ASP A 192 9.18 -10.29 0.14
CA ASP A 192 8.68 -9.52 -1.00
C ASP A 192 8.96 -8.02 -0.82
N PRO A 193 8.85 -7.22 -1.89
CA PRO A 193 9.00 -5.79 -1.76
C PRO A 193 8.02 -5.17 -0.78
N PHE A 194 8.50 -4.24 0.07
CA PHE A 194 7.57 -3.53 0.95
C PHE A 194 6.50 -2.77 0.17
N ILE A 195 6.87 -2.21 -0.99
CA ILE A 195 5.95 -1.46 -1.85
C ILE A 195 6.16 -1.84 -3.32
N ILE A 196 5.07 -2.23 -3.98
CA ILE A 196 4.98 -2.50 -5.41
C ILE A 196 3.99 -1.51 -6.04
N VAL A 197 4.45 -0.72 -7.01
CA VAL A 197 3.66 0.28 -7.72
C VAL A 197 3.52 -0.15 -9.17
N MET A 198 2.36 -0.68 -9.53
CA MET A 198 2.06 -1.17 -10.87
C MET A 198 1.45 -0.10 -11.78
N LYS A 199 0.74 0.88 -11.22
CA LYS A 199 0.09 1.99 -11.96
C LYS A 199 0.19 3.30 -11.18
N GLY A 200 -0.21 4.41 -11.82
CA GLY A 200 -0.34 5.70 -11.14
C GLY A 200 0.99 6.30 -10.71
N SER A 201 1.02 6.92 -9.53
CA SER A 201 2.22 7.56 -8.98
C SER A 201 2.39 7.29 -7.49
N ILE A 202 3.63 7.42 -7.00
CA ILE A 202 3.94 7.28 -5.58
C ILE A 202 4.78 8.44 -5.06
N ASN A 203 4.44 8.93 -3.87
CA ASN A 203 5.27 9.85 -3.09
C ASN A 203 5.54 9.25 -1.71
N ILE A 204 6.82 9.18 -1.32
CA ILE A 204 7.24 8.65 -0.04
C ILE A 204 8.08 9.71 0.66
N ILE A 205 7.64 10.12 1.85
CA ILE A 205 8.21 11.25 2.58
C ILE A 205 8.57 10.81 4.00
N ASN A 206 9.79 11.13 4.44
CA ASN A 206 10.27 10.93 5.82
C ASN A 206 10.02 9.53 6.39
N SER A 207 10.08 8.50 5.55
CA SER A 207 9.78 7.12 5.94
C SER A 207 11.04 6.28 6.09
N TYR A 208 10.95 5.19 6.84
CA TYR A 208 12.07 4.32 7.18
C TYR A 208 11.83 2.92 6.64
N PHE A 209 12.85 2.32 6.02
CA PHE A 209 12.83 0.95 5.52
C PHE A 209 13.99 0.20 6.13
N ARG A 210 13.73 -0.89 6.86
CA ARG A 210 14.78 -1.64 7.53
C ARG A 210 14.58 -3.13 7.59
N LYS A 211 15.69 -3.84 7.79
CA LYS A 211 15.74 -5.28 8.07
C LYS A 211 15.10 -6.17 7.00
N GLY A 212 15.00 -5.70 5.76
CA GLY A 212 14.59 -6.53 4.63
C GLY A 212 15.77 -7.25 3.96
N LEU A 213 15.55 -8.48 3.50
CA LEU A 213 16.45 -9.20 2.60
C LEU A 213 15.73 -9.45 1.27
N PHE A 214 16.30 -8.93 0.18
CA PHE A 214 15.71 -8.96 -1.16
C PHE A 214 16.63 -9.67 -2.15
N LYS A 215 16.04 -10.38 -3.13
CA LYS A 215 16.79 -11.09 -4.18
C LYS A 215 15.95 -11.24 -5.44
N GLY A 216 16.46 -10.75 -6.57
CA GLY A 216 15.79 -10.84 -7.87
C GLY A 216 15.66 -9.47 -8.53
N GLU A 217 15.43 -9.46 -9.85
CA GLU A 217 15.45 -8.22 -10.66
C GLU A 217 14.28 -7.26 -10.39
N SER A 218 13.20 -7.81 -9.85
CA SER A 218 11.96 -7.11 -9.53
C SER A 218 11.76 -6.95 -8.03
N ASP A 219 12.85 -7.08 -7.25
CA ASP A 219 12.80 -7.10 -5.79
C ASP A 219 13.56 -5.94 -5.17
N GLY A 220 13.07 -5.50 -4.01
CA GLY A 220 13.62 -4.33 -3.33
C GLY A 220 12.72 -3.74 -2.27
N CYS A 221 13.12 -2.64 -1.64
CA CYS A 221 12.21 -1.96 -0.71
C CYS A 221 11.03 -1.34 -1.46
N ILE A 222 11.30 -0.67 -2.59
CA ILE A 222 10.29 -0.02 -3.43
C ILE A 222 10.50 -0.46 -4.88
N VAL A 223 9.44 -0.94 -5.51
CA VAL A 223 9.46 -1.39 -6.90
C VAL A 223 8.37 -0.69 -7.70
N CYS A 224 8.75 0.14 -8.68
CA CYS A 224 7.85 0.76 -9.64
C CYS A 224 7.93 0.01 -10.97
N CYS A 225 6.86 -0.66 -11.34
CA CYS A 225 6.74 -1.48 -12.53
C CYS A 225 5.44 -1.16 -13.30
N GLY A 226 5.05 -2.03 -14.23
CA GLY A 226 3.78 -1.90 -14.96
C GLY A 226 3.66 -0.60 -15.75
N THR A 227 2.61 0.17 -15.50
CA THR A 227 2.34 1.48 -16.09
C THR A 227 2.48 2.64 -15.09
N SER A 228 3.29 2.47 -14.03
CA SER A 228 3.57 3.57 -13.10
C SER A 228 4.27 4.74 -13.79
N THR A 229 3.92 5.97 -13.39
CA THR A 229 4.23 7.20 -14.11
C THR A 229 5.26 8.07 -13.39
N SER A 230 5.28 8.06 -12.05
CA SER A 230 6.29 8.75 -11.26
C SER A 230 6.54 8.10 -9.89
N CYS A 231 7.75 8.31 -9.38
CA CYS A 231 8.19 7.88 -8.06
C CYS A 231 8.99 9.00 -7.38
N THR A 232 8.51 9.50 -6.24
CA THR A 232 9.19 10.51 -5.43
C THR A 232 9.57 9.94 -4.08
N ILE A 233 10.83 10.12 -3.68
CA ILE A 233 11.39 9.70 -2.40
C ILE A 233 12.05 10.93 -1.77
N ASP A 234 11.54 11.38 -0.63
CA ASP A 234 11.99 12.59 0.07
C ASP A 234 12.29 12.29 1.54
N GLY A 235 13.50 12.60 2.00
CA GLY A 235 13.89 12.46 3.40
C GLY A 235 13.80 11.03 3.98
N CYS A 236 13.85 9.99 3.15
CA CYS A 236 13.65 8.60 3.57
C CYS A 236 14.96 7.90 3.98
N GLU A 237 14.90 6.92 4.88
CA GLU A 237 16.10 6.19 5.32
C GLU A 237 15.94 4.69 5.06
N PHE A 238 16.87 4.12 4.29
CA PHE A 238 16.96 2.68 4.01
C PHE A 238 18.14 2.13 4.79
N ILE A 239 17.90 1.47 5.92
CA ILE A 239 18.93 1.06 6.88
C ILE A 239 18.88 -0.43 7.14
N GLU A 240 20.03 -1.08 7.31
CA GLU A 240 20.09 -2.50 7.69
C GLU A 240 19.34 -3.44 6.73
N ASN A 241 19.17 -3.03 5.47
CA ASN A 241 18.63 -3.90 4.43
C ASN A 241 19.78 -4.63 3.72
N LYS A 242 19.50 -5.85 3.28
CA LYS A 242 20.42 -6.66 2.48
C LYS A 242 19.84 -6.85 1.08
N TYR A 243 20.60 -6.42 0.08
CA TYR A 243 20.24 -6.54 -1.32
C TYR A 243 21.14 -7.58 -1.98
N ASP A 244 20.61 -8.77 -2.24
CA ASP A 244 21.33 -9.80 -3.01
C ASP A 244 21.24 -9.49 -4.53
N ILE A 245 21.82 -10.38 -5.34
CA ILE A 245 21.97 -10.21 -6.79
C ILE A 245 20.62 -9.83 -7.44
N GLY A 246 20.66 -8.79 -8.27
CA GLY A 246 19.51 -8.31 -9.04
C GLY A 246 18.59 -7.33 -8.30
N SER A 247 18.58 -7.34 -6.96
CA SER A 247 17.65 -6.54 -6.13
C SER A 247 18.16 -5.11 -5.88
N SER A 248 17.27 -4.24 -5.39
CA SER A 248 17.68 -2.87 -5.03
C SER A 248 16.86 -2.19 -3.93
N ALA A 249 17.33 -1.09 -3.34
CA ALA A 249 16.47 -0.32 -2.43
C ALA A 249 15.27 0.29 -3.17
N VAL A 250 15.53 0.84 -4.36
CA VAL A 250 14.51 1.43 -5.25
C VAL A 250 14.72 0.90 -6.67
N SER A 251 13.73 0.18 -7.20
CA SER A 251 13.75 -0.38 -8.55
C SER A 251 12.67 0.26 -9.41
N VAL A 252 13.03 0.87 -10.54
CA VAL A 252 12.09 1.36 -11.56
C VAL A 252 12.26 0.53 -12.83
N THR A 253 11.39 -0.44 -13.02
CA THR A 253 11.46 -1.41 -14.13
C THR A 253 10.53 -1.08 -15.29
N THR A 254 9.66 -0.08 -15.16
CA THR A 254 8.75 0.33 -16.23
C THR A 254 9.32 1.40 -17.15
N GLU A 255 9.01 1.31 -18.45
CA GLU A 255 9.27 2.36 -19.44
C GLU A 255 8.29 3.55 -19.37
N THR A 256 7.18 3.44 -18.63
CA THR A 256 6.20 4.53 -18.54
C THR A 256 6.54 5.55 -17.47
N CYS A 257 7.45 5.22 -16.56
CA CYS A 257 7.87 6.13 -15.51
C CYS A 257 8.66 7.29 -16.13
N GLN A 258 8.09 8.49 -16.04
CA GLN A 258 8.64 9.72 -16.59
C GLN A 258 9.56 10.44 -15.60
N MET A 259 9.37 10.17 -14.30
CA MET A 259 10.07 10.89 -13.23
C MET A 259 10.40 9.98 -12.04
N LEU A 260 11.69 9.88 -11.75
CA LEU A 260 12.21 9.38 -10.47
C LEU A 260 12.89 10.55 -9.74
N THR A 261 12.33 10.96 -8.61
CA THR A 261 12.87 12.04 -7.78
C THR A 261 13.35 11.49 -6.45
N ILE A 262 14.64 11.65 -6.14
CA ILE A 262 15.20 11.28 -4.84
C ILE A 262 15.83 12.54 -4.23
N LYS A 263 15.19 13.08 -3.20
CA LYS A 263 15.56 14.37 -2.61
C LYS A 263 15.57 14.30 -1.07
N GLY A 264 16.00 15.40 -0.47
CA GLY A 264 15.96 15.63 0.96
C GLY A 264 16.13 17.12 1.24
N THR A 265 15.92 17.49 2.50
CA THR A 265 16.19 18.84 3.01
C THR A 265 17.52 18.88 3.76
N SER A 266 17.98 20.10 4.09
CA SER A 266 19.13 20.29 4.99
C SER A 266 18.96 19.58 6.34
N ASN A 267 17.73 19.54 6.85
CA ASN A 267 17.39 18.96 8.14
C ASN A 267 17.07 17.45 8.07
N LYS A 268 16.69 16.93 6.89
CA LYS A 268 16.31 15.53 6.71
C LYS A 268 16.69 15.05 5.31
N ARG A 269 17.76 14.25 5.23
CA ARG A 269 18.30 13.71 3.98
C ARG A 269 17.75 12.32 3.69
N THR A 270 17.61 11.97 2.42
CA THR A 270 17.44 10.57 2.03
C THR A 270 18.77 9.83 2.20
N LYS A 271 18.75 8.68 2.88
CA LYS A 271 19.97 7.90 3.19
C LYS A 271 19.80 6.45 2.78
N PHE A 272 20.86 5.89 2.19
CA PHE A 272 20.95 4.48 1.86
C PHE A 272 22.12 3.87 2.62
N TYR A 273 21.84 2.89 3.48
CA TYR A 273 22.81 2.12 4.25
C TYR A 273 22.48 0.64 4.09
N GLY A 274 23.22 -0.03 3.21
CA GLY A 274 23.14 -1.47 3.03
C GLY A 274 24.16 -2.19 3.90
N LEU A 275 23.80 -3.40 4.35
CA LEU A 275 24.80 -4.35 4.83
C LEU A 275 25.68 -4.79 3.66
N ASP A 276 26.97 -5.02 3.92
CA ASP A 276 27.96 -5.50 2.94
C ASP A 276 28.31 -4.55 1.77
N SER A 277 28.32 -3.23 2.00
CA SER A 277 28.70 -2.19 1.00
C SER A 277 30.08 -2.37 0.33
N ASN A 278 30.89 -3.31 0.81
CA ASN A 278 32.23 -3.60 0.32
C ASN A 278 32.27 -4.75 -0.71
N ASN A 279 31.15 -5.44 -0.98
CA ASN A 279 31.10 -6.53 -1.96
C ASN A 279 30.58 -6.02 -3.32
N PRO A 280 31.41 -5.99 -4.38
CA PRO A 280 31.02 -5.46 -5.69
C PRO A 280 29.98 -6.31 -6.45
N ILE A 281 29.63 -7.50 -5.96
CA ILE A 281 28.68 -8.44 -6.60
C ILE A 281 27.26 -8.33 -5.98
N LYS A 282 27.08 -7.53 -4.92
CA LYS A 282 25.79 -7.41 -4.21
C LYS A 282 24.95 -6.25 -4.76
N GLY A 283 23.62 -6.33 -4.54
CA GLY A 283 22.58 -5.55 -5.21
C GLY A 283 22.72 -4.02 -5.17
N ASN A 284 21.81 -3.32 -5.85
CA ASN A 284 21.92 -1.88 -6.09
C ASN A 284 21.20 -1.06 -5.02
N PHE A 285 21.58 0.20 -4.78
CA PHE A 285 20.69 1.10 -4.03
C PHE A 285 19.55 1.61 -4.92
N ILE A 286 19.86 1.97 -6.16
CA ILE A 286 18.89 2.46 -7.13
C ILE A 286 19.11 1.71 -8.45
N LYS A 287 18.07 1.07 -8.99
CA LYS A 287 18.05 0.43 -10.31
C LYS A 287 16.97 1.10 -11.16
N THR A 288 17.29 1.50 -12.39
CA THR A 288 16.29 2.03 -13.34
C THR A 288 16.60 1.52 -14.74
N VAL A 289 15.55 1.08 -15.46
CA VAL A 289 15.64 0.64 -16.86
C VAL A 289 14.81 1.52 -17.79
N SER A 290 14.16 2.56 -17.27
CA SER A 290 13.26 3.41 -18.05
C SER A 290 14.05 4.28 -19.05
N SER A 291 13.83 4.05 -20.34
CA SER A 291 14.34 4.89 -21.44
C SER A 291 13.61 6.24 -21.57
N LYS A 292 12.52 6.44 -20.81
CA LYS A 292 11.68 7.65 -20.83
C LYS A 292 11.90 8.60 -19.66
N ILE A 293 12.80 8.28 -18.72
CA ILE A 293 13.30 9.27 -17.75
C ILE A 293 14.21 10.25 -18.52
N ARG A 294 13.58 11.09 -19.34
CA ARG A 294 14.25 12.04 -20.24
C ARG A 294 14.56 13.37 -19.57
N SER A 295 14.02 13.61 -18.36
CA SER A 295 13.93 14.96 -17.79
C SER A 295 14.73 15.21 -16.52
N ALA A 296 15.11 14.19 -15.73
CA ALA A 296 16.21 14.22 -14.74
C ALA A 296 16.13 13.04 -13.77
N ILE A 297 17.27 12.39 -13.49
CA ILE A 297 17.50 11.83 -12.15
C ILE A 297 18.02 13.02 -11.33
N THR A 298 17.13 13.71 -10.62
CA THR A 298 17.55 14.82 -9.76
C THR A 298 17.96 14.24 -8.42
N VAL A 299 19.27 14.07 -8.19
CA VAL A 299 19.81 13.84 -6.84
C VAL A 299 20.24 15.19 -6.29
N GLN A 300 19.36 15.84 -5.54
CA GLN A 300 19.65 17.14 -4.94
C GLN A 300 20.08 16.95 -3.47
N SER A 301 21.36 17.13 -3.20
CA SER A 301 21.89 17.31 -1.85
C SER A 301 22.11 18.81 -1.63
N GLN A 302 21.38 19.42 -0.70
CA GLN A 302 21.68 20.80 -0.29
C GLN A 302 22.93 20.82 0.59
N SER A 303 23.92 21.62 0.18
CA SER A 303 25.17 21.88 0.90
C SER A 303 24.90 22.31 2.34
N SER A 304 25.55 21.65 3.31
CA SER A 304 25.71 22.16 4.66
C SER A 304 27.19 22.09 5.03
N ASP A 305 27.67 23.07 5.80
CA ASP A 305 29.11 23.25 6.11
C ASP A 305 29.73 22.09 6.92
N ASN A 306 28.93 21.09 7.32
CA ASN A 306 29.34 19.91 8.11
C ASN A 306 28.95 18.56 7.47
N SER A 307 28.75 18.50 6.16
CA SER A 307 28.11 17.35 5.52
C SER A 307 29.08 16.32 4.93
N GLY A 308 29.22 15.19 5.61
CA GLY A 308 29.98 14.01 5.20
C GLY A 308 29.27 13.07 4.23
N ILE A 309 28.68 13.59 3.14
CA ILE A 309 28.42 12.75 1.96
C ILE A 309 29.48 13.14 0.93
N ARG A 310 30.57 12.34 0.85
CA ARG A 310 31.65 12.60 -0.12
C ARG A 310 31.45 11.89 -1.45
N TYR A 311 30.56 10.88 -1.55
CA TYR A 311 30.40 10.11 -2.79
C TYR A 311 28.97 9.60 -2.96
N LEU A 312 28.39 9.82 -4.14
CA LEU A 312 27.34 8.99 -4.73
C LEU A 312 28.04 8.11 -5.77
N ARG A 313 28.19 6.82 -5.47
CA ARG A 313 28.78 5.86 -6.41
C ARG A 313 27.68 5.30 -7.28
N PHE A 314 27.67 5.73 -8.54
CA PHE A 314 26.93 5.04 -9.60
C PHE A 314 27.86 3.94 -10.15
N SER A 315 27.60 2.68 -9.81
CA SER A 315 28.26 1.53 -10.43
C SER A 315 27.32 0.92 -11.45
N GLU A 316 27.80 0.74 -12.69
CA GLU A 316 27.06 0.10 -13.79
C GLU A 316 25.78 0.82 -14.25
N CYS A 317 25.67 2.12 -13.99
CA CYS A 317 24.59 2.93 -14.55
C CYS A 317 24.92 3.34 -16.00
N ILE A 318 24.04 3.02 -16.95
CA ILE A 318 24.07 3.58 -18.30
C ILE A 318 23.18 4.82 -18.30
N PHE A 319 23.78 6.00 -18.39
CA PHE A 319 23.05 7.25 -18.60
C PHE A 319 22.96 7.51 -20.11
N THR A 320 21.81 7.25 -20.72
CA THR A 320 21.55 7.61 -22.12
C THR A 320 20.84 8.95 -22.19
N ASN A 321 21.53 9.98 -22.72
CA ASN A 321 20.87 11.16 -23.28
C ASN A 321 20.59 10.88 -24.76
N ASN A 322 19.47 11.37 -25.32
CA ASN A 322 19.06 11.18 -26.72
C ASN A 322 20.00 11.84 -27.76
N LYS A 323 21.26 12.13 -27.41
CA LYS A 323 22.31 12.62 -28.29
C LYS A 323 23.64 12.00 -27.87
N GLU A 324 24.03 10.94 -28.57
CA GLU A 324 25.34 10.26 -28.56
C GLU A 324 25.81 9.62 -27.24
N PHE A 325 26.44 8.45 -27.37
CA PHE A 325 26.96 7.64 -26.28
C PHE A 325 28.06 8.37 -25.51
N ILE A 326 27.85 8.62 -24.22
CA ILE A 326 28.93 8.99 -23.30
C ILE A 326 29.03 7.89 -22.23
N VAL A 327 30.08 7.08 -22.33
CA VAL A 327 30.51 6.20 -21.23
C VAL A 327 31.30 7.06 -20.24
N ILE A 328 30.64 7.52 -19.18
CA ILE A 328 31.37 8.16 -18.07
C ILE A 328 31.75 7.10 -17.06
N GLY A 329 32.97 6.56 -17.22
CA GLY A 329 33.67 5.88 -16.13
C GLY A 329 34.12 6.92 -15.10
N LEU A 330 33.28 7.25 -14.13
CA LEU A 330 33.64 8.13 -13.02
C LEU A 330 34.51 7.36 -12.02
N LYS A 331 35.82 7.54 -12.16
CA LYS A 331 36.81 7.23 -11.12
C LYS A 331 37.06 8.51 -10.34
N ILE A 332 36.60 8.59 -9.09
CA ILE A 332 36.91 9.71 -8.19
C ILE A 332 37.81 9.17 -7.09
N TRP A 333 38.91 9.88 -6.86
CA TRP A 333 39.88 9.63 -5.79
C TRP A 333 39.28 9.89 -4.40
#